data_AF-A0A1Q3KHX6-F1
#
_entry.id   AF-A0A1Q3KHX6-F1
#
_cell.length_a   1.000
_cell.length_b   1.000
_cell.length_c   1.000
_cell.angle_alpha   90.00
_cell.angle_beta   90.00
_cell.angle_gamma   90.00
#
_symmetry.space_group_name_H-M   'P 1'
#
loop_
_entity.id
_entity.type
_entity.pdbx_description
1 polymer ?
#
loop_
_entity_poly.entity_id
_entity_poly.type
_entity_poly.pdbx_seq_one_letter_code
_entity_poly.pdbx_strand_id
1 'polypeptide(L)'
;MGAFVSSRKAIFSAALTGGLVAIAVTAMTGCASAQSRWQAEAHGDTVAAQARQHRRVVRQQERAAELRRERREERYIRRARIIRTAPVVDAADKCRPQLAVVGDQYASESGAQGEADKAWMQTARWQWGERYMAREHAHDATYECGRSSVGSVVGQVFYRCRLTARPCRPEASPGK
;
A
#
# COMPACT_ATOMS: atom_id res chain seq x y z
N MET A 1 -39.76 34.68 -2.64
CA MET A 1 -40.89 35.41 -3.26
C MET A 1 -42.06 34.45 -3.40
N GLY A 2 -43.21 34.78 -2.78
CA GLY A 2 -44.54 34.20 -3.02
C GLY A 2 -44.75 32.74 -2.55
N ALA A 3 -45.88 32.32 -2.00
CA ALA A 3 -47.17 32.99 -1.88
C ALA A 3 -47.97 32.44 -0.69
N PHE A 4 -48.62 33.38 0.00
CA PHE A 4 -49.74 33.20 0.90
C PHE A 4 -50.95 32.58 0.19
N VAL A 5 -51.62 31.64 0.85
CA VAL A 5 -53.05 31.30 0.64
C VAL A 5 -53.59 31.08 2.06
N SER A 6 -54.17 32.06 2.76
CA SER A 6 -55.46 32.73 2.53
C SER A 6 -56.60 31.75 2.30
N SER A 7 -57.30 31.38 3.38
CA SER A 7 -58.73 31.07 3.26
C SER A 7 -59.46 31.64 4.46
N ARG A 8 -60.38 32.54 4.12
CA ARG A 8 -61.24 33.33 5.01
C ARG A 8 -62.54 32.58 5.30
N LYS A 9 -63.23 33.07 6.34
CA LYS A 9 -64.67 32.97 6.68
C LYS A 9 -64.98 31.79 7.62
N ALA A 10 -65.80 31.95 8.66
CA ALA A 10 -66.91 32.88 8.79
C ALA A 10 -67.01 33.49 10.20
N ILE A 11 -67.42 34.75 10.20
CA ILE A 11 -67.94 35.50 11.34
C ILE A 11 -69.36 35.00 11.58
N PHE A 12 -69.65 34.53 12.79
CA PHE A 12 -71.02 34.45 13.31
C PHE A 12 -71.14 35.43 14.47
N SER A 13 -71.93 36.49 14.23
CA SER A 13 -72.46 37.35 15.27
C SER A 13 -73.56 36.60 16.03
N ALA A 14 -73.46 36.55 17.35
CA ALA A 14 -74.62 36.41 18.23
C ALA A 14 -74.35 37.29 19.46
N ALA A 15 -75.12 38.36 19.55
CA ALA A 15 -75.15 39.30 20.65
C ALA A 15 -76.04 38.76 21.79
N LEU A 16 -75.84 39.32 22.99
CA LEU A 16 -76.63 39.19 24.22
C LEU A 16 -76.45 37.80 24.88
N THR A 17 -76.04 37.67 26.15
CA THR A 17 -76.48 38.37 27.35
C THR A 17 -75.41 38.25 28.44
N GLY A 18 -75.31 39.27 29.29
CA GLY A 18 -74.42 39.32 30.44
C GLY A 18 -74.61 38.20 31.44
N GLY A 19 -73.58 38.04 32.29
CA GLY A 19 -73.62 37.18 33.47
C GLY A 19 -72.41 36.25 33.54
N LEU A 20 -71.53 36.53 34.49
CA LEU A 20 -70.63 35.55 35.12
C LEU A 20 -69.71 34.74 34.17
N VAL A 21 -68.61 35.35 33.75
CA VAL A 21 -67.37 34.60 33.43
C VAL A 21 -66.37 34.83 34.55
N ALA A 22 -66.76 34.45 35.76
CA ALA A 22 -65.84 33.97 36.76
C ALA A 22 -66.15 32.48 36.92
N ILE A 23 -65.12 31.64 36.91
CA ILE A 23 -65.17 30.17 37.06
C ILE A 23 -65.32 29.39 35.73
N ALA A 24 -64.28 29.40 34.90
CA ALA A 24 -63.96 28.24 34.04
C ALA A 24 -62.47 28.16 33.61
N VAL A 25 -61.55 28.90 34.25
CA VAL A 25 -60.10 28.79 33.93
C VAL A 25 -59.37 27.80 34.85
N THR A 26 -60.01 27.32 35.91
CA THR A 26 -59.39 26.39 36.87
C THR A 26 -59.56 24.90 36.54
N ALA A 27 -60.09 24.54 35.36
CA ALA A 27 -60.16 23.14 34.93
C ALA A 27 -59.13 22.75 33.85
N MET A 28 -58.34 23.70 33.33
CA MET A 28 -57.33 23.42 32.30
C MET A 28 -55.87 23.50 32.77
N THR A 29 -55.60 23.93 34.00
CA THR A 29 -54.23 23.93 34.55
C THR A 29 -53.78 22.57 35.09
N GLY A 30 -54.70 21.65 35.41
CA GLY A 30 -54.38 20.28 35.80
C GLY A 30 -54.05 19.35 34.62
N CYS A 31 -54.63 19.59 33.44
CA CYS A 31 -54.38 18.77 32.25
C CYS A 31 -53.13 19.21 31.47
N ALA A 32 -52.77 20.50 31.51
CA ALA A 32 -51.56 21.00 30.85
C ALA A 32 -50.25 20.45 31.46
N SER A 33 -50.24 20.16 32.78
CA SER A 33 -49.09 19.56 33.46
C SER A 33 -48.98 18.05 33.22
N ALA A 34 -50.11 17.34 33.08
CA ALA A 34 -50.12 15.94 32.69
C ALA A 34 -49.66 15.79 31.22
N GLN A 35 -50.19 16.59 30.29
CA GLN A 35 -49.85 16.50 28.88
C GLN A 35 -48.39 16.90 28.59
N SER A 36 -47.86 17.91 29.28
CA SER A 36 -46.44 18.28 29.16
C SER A 36 -45.49 17.23 29.76
N ARG A 37 -45.91 16.49 30.79
CA ARG A 37 -45.14 15.36 31.35
C ARG A 37 -45.09 14.16 30.40
N TRP A 38 -46.24 13.76 29.83
CA TRP A 38 -46.30 12.71 28.81
C TRP A 38 -45.47 13.06 27.57
N GLN A 39 -45.51 14.33 27.14
CA GLN A 39 -44.67 14.82 26.03
C GLN A 39 -43.18 14.78 26.39
N ALA A 40 -42.79 15.19 27.61
CA ALA A 40 -41.40 15.12 28.07
C ALA A 40 -40.88 13.67 28.17
N GLU A 41 -41.69 12.73 28.64
CA GLU A 41 -41.35 11.29 28.67
C GLU A 41 -41.22 10.71 27.25
N ALA A 42 -42.16 11.01 26.35
CA ALA A 42 -42.07 10.59 24.95
C ALA A 42 -40.84 11.19 24.22
N HIS A 43 -40.48 12.45 24.52
CA HIS A 43 -39.25 13.06 24.03
C HIS A 43 -38.00 12.39 24.64
N GLY A 44 -38.02 12.01 25.91
CA GLY A 44 -36.94 11.26 26.56
C GLY A 44 -36.72 9.88 25.91
N ASP A 45 -37.80 9.16 25.63
CA ASP A 45 -37.75 7.82 25.02
C ASP A 45 -37.23 7.85 23.58
N THR A 46 -37.62 8.87 22.81
CA THR A 46 -37.12 9.06 21.44
C THR A 46 -35.64 9.44 21.42
N VAL A 47 -35.17 10.31 22.31
CA VAL A 47 -33.75 10.64 22.47
C VAL A 47 -32.96 9.40 22.90
N ALA A 48 -33.48 8.61 23.84
CA ALA A 48 -32.84 7.36 24.27
C ALA A 48 -32.80 6.32 23.13
N ALA A 49 -33.85 6.24 22.31
CA ALA A 49 -33.89 5.37 21.12
C ALA A 49 -32.88 5.81 20.06
N GLN A 50 -32.78 7.11 19.77
CA GLN A 50 -31.78 7.68 18.87
C GLN A 50 -30.35 7.44 19.36
N ALA A 51 -30.09 7.61 20.66
CA ALA A 51 -28.78 7.31 21.24
C ALA A 51 -28.40 5.82 21.10
N ARG A 52 -29.36 4.90 21.29
CA ARG A 52 -29.14 3.47 21.06
C ARG A 52 -28.84 3.16 19.59
N GLN A 53 -29.57 3.77 18.67
CA GLN A 53 -29.35 3.60 17.23
C GLN A 53 -28.00 4.15 16.80
N HIS A 54 -27.62 5.35 17.27
CA HIS A 54 -26.31 5.94 17.03
C HIS A 54 -25.17 5.03 17.53
N ARG A 55 -25.28 4.50 18.76
CA ARG A 55 -24.30 3.54 19.31
C ARG A 55 -24.21 2.23 18.52
N ARG A 56 -25.27 1.81 17.82
CA ARG A 56 -25.23 0.64 16.94
C ARG A 56 -24.50 0.95 15.63
N VAL A 57 -24.79 2.09 15.02
CA VAL A 57 -24.15 2.55 13.78
C VAL A 57 -22.65 2.75 13.99
N VAL A 58 -22.25 3.43 15.07
CA VAL A 58 -20.82 3.63 15.39
C VAL A 58 -20.10 2.29 15.54
N ARG A 59 -20.68 1.35 16.31
CA ARG A 59 -20.11 -0.01 16.45
C ARG A 59 -20.01 -0.77 15.12
N GLN A 60 -20.96 -0.58 14.20
CA GLN A 60 -20.87 -1.19 12.87
C GLN A 60 -19.78 -0.55 12.01
N GLN A 61 -19.63 0.77 12.09
CA GLN A 61 -18.58 1.50 11.37
C GLN A 61 -17.18 1.13 11.86
N GLU A 62 -16.99 0.99 13.17
CA GLU A 62 -15.72 0.54 13.77
C GLU A 62 -15.32 -0.85 13.27
N ARG A 63 -16.23 -1.84 13.32
CA ARG A 63 -15.98 -3.19 12.76
C ARG A 63 -15.65 -3.15 11.28
N ALA A 64 -16.36 -2.32 10.51
CA ALA A 64 -16.09 -2.19 9.08
C ALA A 64 -14.71 -1.54 8.80
N ALA A 65 -14.27 -0.61 9.66
CA ALA A 65 -12.96 0.01 9.58
C ALA A 65 -11.84 -0.97 9.94
N GLU A 66 -12.03 -1.80 10.96
CA GLU A 66 -11.11 -2.86 11.36
C GLU A 66 -10.87 -3.87 10.24
N LEU A 67 -11.94 -4.42 9.66
CA LEU A 67 -11.86 -5.33 8.51
C LEU A 67 -11.16 -4.71 7.29
N ARG A 68 -11.29 -3.38 7.09
CA ARG A 68 -10.56 -2.67 6.03
C ARG A 68 -9.05 -2.59 6.33
N ARG A 69 -8.67 -2.42 7.59
CA ARG A 69 -7.26 -2.41 8.02
C ARG A 69 -6.63 -3.78 7.84
N GLU A 70 -7.30 -4.85 8.30
CA GLU A 70 -6.82 -6.23 8.14
C GLU A 70 -6.62 -6.60 6.67
N ARG A 71 -7.59 -6.30 5.80
CA ARG A 71 -7.43 -6.54 4.34
C ARG A 71 -6.26 -5.77 3.72
N ARG A 72 -5.98 -4.55 4.22
CA ARG A 72 -4.85 -3.74 3.74
C ARG A 72 -3.53 -4.36 4.20
N GLU A 73 -3.48 -4.84 5.43
CA GLU A 73 -2.32 -5.52 6.01
C GLU A 73 -2.05 -6.85 5.31
N GLU A 74 -3.07 -7.69 5.09
CA GLU A 74 -2.93 -8.94 4.35
C GLU A 74 -2.42 -8.69 2.92
N ARG A 75 -2.94 -7.66 2.24
CA ARG A 75 -2.46 -7.25 0.92
C ARG A 75 -1.00 -6.81 0.96
N TYR A 76 -0.60 -6.07 1.99
CA TYR A 76 0.78 -5.65 2.18
C TYR A 76 1.70 -6.84 2.42
N ILE A 77 1.34 -7.76 3.33
CA ILE A 77 2.09 -8.97 3.64
C ILE A 77 2.22 -9.86 2.40
N ARG A 78 1.12 -10.06 1.66
CA ARG A 78 1.12 -10.84 0.41
C ARG A 78 2.05 -10.21 -0.62
N ARG A 79 1.99 -8.89 -0.81
CA ARG A 79 2.87 -8.16 -1.73
C ARG A 79 4.34 -8.21 -1.30
N ALA A 80 4.63 -8.05 -0.01
CA ALA A 80 5.98 -8.16 0.54
C ALA A 80 6.54 -9.58 0.38
N ARG A 81 5.71 -10.62 0.54
CA ARG A 81 6.09 -12.01 0.25
C ARG A 81 6.42 -12.18 -1.23
N ILE A 82 5.55 -11.73 -2.13
CA ILE A 82 5.80 -11.80 -3.58
C ILE A 82 7.10 -11.08 -3.96
N ILE A 83 7.42 -9.92 -3.37
CA ILE A 83 8.68 -9.22 -3.67
C ILE A 83 9.91 -10.00 -3.16
N ARG A 84 9.80 -10.66 -1.99
CA ARG A 84 10.89 -11.47 -1.43
C ARG A 84 11.07 -12.81 -2.12
N THR A 85 10.01 -13.39 -2.64
CA THR A 85 9.99 -14.73 -3.22
C THR A 85 9.72 -14.73 -4.71
N ALA A 86 9.66 -13.57 -5.38
CA ALA A 86 9.56 -13.49 -6.83
C ALA A 86 10.77 -14.23 -7.39
N PRO A 87 10.59 -15.43 -7.96
CA PRO A 87 11.68 -16.03 -8.68
C PRO A 87 11.93 -15.10 -9.86
N VAL A 88 13.19 -14.75 -10.10
CA VAL A 88 13.61 -14.22 -11.40
C VAL A 88 13.46 -15.38 -12.37
N VAL A 89 12.23 -15.62 -12.82
CA VAL A 89 11.94 -16.60 -13.87
C VAL A 89 12.14 -15.88 -15.19
N ASP A 90 13.20 -16.30 -15.89
CA ASP A 90 13.28 -16.59 -17.33
C ASP A 90 14.72 -17.07 -17.62
N ALA A 91 15.04 -18.27 -18.10
CA ALA A 91 14.32 -19.46 -18.53
C ALA A 91 15.31 -20.67 -18.39
N ALA A 92 14.83 -21.87 -18.04
CA ALA A 92 15.57 -23.14 -18.07
C ALA A 92 16.84 -23.27 -17.20
N ASP A 93 16.68 -23.44 -15.88
CA ASP A 93 17.50 -24.17 -14.85
C ASP A 93 19.05 -24.16 -14.82
N LYS A 94 19.74 -23.65 -15.83
CA LYS A 94 21.19 -23.73 -15.99
C LYS A 94 21.87 -22.40 -15.73
N CYS A 95 21.20 -21.27 -15.93
CA CYS A 95 21.82 -19.94 -15.84
C CYS A 95 21.34 -19.13 -14.62
N ARG A 96 22.22 -18.26 -14.13
CA ARG A 96 21.98 -17.33 -13.02
C ARG A 96 21.79 -15.90 -13.55
N PRO A 97 21.28 -14.97 -12.71
CA PRO A 97 21.19 -13.56 -13.08
C PRO A 97 22.53 -13.01 -13.55
N GLN A 98 22.49 -12.01 -14.44
CA GLN A 98 23.68 -11.39 -14.99
C GLN A 98 24.58 -10.82 -13.89
N LEU A 99 25.87 -11.14 -13.98
CA LEU A 99 26.90 -10.64 -13.08
C LEU A 99 27.76 -9.63 -13.84
N ALA A 100 28.02 -8.49 -13.21
CA ALA A 100 29.00 -7.53 -13.69
C ALA A 100 30.09 -7.33 -12.65
N VAL A 101 31.34 -7.51 -13.07
CA VAL A 101 32.52 -7.34 -12.21
C VAL A 101 33.56 -6.48 -12.91
N VAL A 102 34.43 -5.87 -12.13
CA VAL A 102 35.57 -5.10 -12.62
C VAL A 102 36.83 -5.80 -12.14
N GLY A 103 37.74 -6.09 -13.06
CA GLY A 103 39.04 -6.68 -12.75
C GLY A 103 40.04 -5.67 -12.21
N ASP A 104 41.16 -6.20 -11.73
CA ASP A 104 42.32 -5.38 -11.39
C ASP A 104 42.93 -4.72 -12.63
N GLN A 105 43.73 -3.68 -12.40
CA GLN A 105 44.37 -2.93 -13.47
C GLN A 105 45.62 -3.65 -14.01
N TYR A 106 45.84 -3.56 -15.33
CA TYR A 106 47.00 -4.19 -15.97
C TYR A 106 47.61 -3.28 -17.06
N ALA A 107 48.88 -3.48 -17.39
CA ALA A 107 49.62 -2.63 -18.35
C ALA A 107 49.15 -2.79 -19.80
N SER A 108 48.46 -3.89 -20.12
CA SER A 108 47.85 -4.17 -21.42
C SER A 108 46.36 -4.43 -21.27
N GLU A 109 45.59 -4.14 -22.32
CA GLU A 109 44.15 -4.42 -22.36
C GLU A 109 43.84 -5.92 -22.23
N SER A 110 44.61 -6.77 -22.89
CA SER A 110 44.45 -8.24 -22.80
C SER A 110 44.71 -8.76 -21.39
N GLY A 111 45.71 -8.22 -20.68
CA GLY A 111 45.94 -8.60 -19.30
C GLY A 111 44.84 -8.08 -18.37
N ALA A 112 44.29 -6.90 -18.64
CA ALA A 112 43.16 -6.37 -17.88
C ALA A 112 41.87 -7.19 -18.10
N GLN A 113 41.68 -7.79 -19.28
CA GLN A 113 40.63 -8.78 -19.51
C GLN A 113 40.87 -10.04 -18.67
N GLY A 114 42.11 -10.54 -18.62
CA GLY A 114 42.47 -11.68 -17.78
C GLY A 114 42.24 -11.43 -16.28
N GLU A 115 42.51 -10.22 -15.79
CA GLU A 115 42.17 -9.84 -14.41
C GLU A 115 40.66 -9.74 -14.18
N ALA A 116 39.90 -9.27 -15.17
CA ALA A 116 38.44 -9.27 -15.11
C ALA A 116 37.86 -10.69 -15.07
N ASP A 117 38.45 -11.63 -15.82
CA ASP A 117 38.11 -13.05 -15.77
C ASP A 117 38.36 -13.64 -14.38
N LYS A 118 39.54 -13.40 -13.79
CA LYS A 118 39.86 -13.86 -12.42
C LYS A 118 38.87 -13.32 -11.40
N ALA A 119 38.55 -12.03 -11.45
CA ALA A 119 37.57 -11.40 -10.57
C ALA A 119 36.16 -11.99 -10.76
N TRP A 120 35.78 -12.28 -12.01
CA TRP A 120 34.51 -12.91 -12.33
C TRP A 120 34.43 -14.33 -11.77
N MET A 121 35.47 -15.14 -11.99
CA MET A 121 35.55 -16.51 -11.47
C MET A 121 35.41 -16.52 -9.94
N GLN A 122 36.13 -15.63 -9.24
CA GLN A 122 36.06 -15.53 -7.78
C GLN A 122 34.66 -15.14 -7.29
N THR A 123 34.05 -14.15 -7.94
CA THR A 123 32.73 -13.64 -7.56
C THR A 123 31.63 -14.65 -7.86
N ALA A 124 31.67 -15.29 -9.03
CA ALA A 124 30.72 -16.32 -9.42
C ALA A 124 30.84 -17.56 -8.52
N ARG A 125 32.08 -17.95 -8.16
CA ARG A 125 32.34 -19.02 -7.19
C ARG A 125 31.73 -18.70 -5.83
N TRP A 126 31.90 -17.47 -5.35
CA TRP A 126 31.36 -17.05 -4.06
C TRP A 126 29.82 -17.01 -4.03
N GLN A 127 29.18 -16.50 -5.09
CA GLN A 127 27.73 -16.31 -5.12
C GLN A 127 26.94 -17.58 -5.44
N TRP A 128 27.43 -18.43 -6.34
CA TRP A 128 26.68 -19.59 -6.85
C TRP A 128 27.42 -20.92 -6.79
N GLY A 129 28.70 -20.91 -6.37
CA GLY A 129 29.56 -22.09 -6.27
C GLY A 129 30.42 -22.33 -7.52
N GLU A 130 31.34 -23.28 -7.41
CA GLU A 130 32.35 -23.59 -8.43
C GLU A 130 31.75 -24.02 -9.77
N ARG A 131 30.55 -24.61 -9.76
CA ARG A 131 29.88 -25.07 -10.98
C ARG A 131 29.47 -23.96 -11.94
N TYR A 132 29.50 -22.71 -11.52
CA TYR A 132 29.14 -21.54 -12.33
C TYR A 132 30.33 -20.60 -12.55
N MET A 133 31.53 -20.97 -12.09
CA MET A 133 32.70 -20.10 -12.10
C MET A 133 33.49 -20.14 -13.41
N ALA A 134 33.19 -21.06 -14.32
CA ALA A 134 33.93 -21.21 -15.58
C ALA A 134 33.41 -20.19 -16.59
N ARG A 135 34.29 -19.28 -17.04
CA ARG A 135 33.88 -18.21 -17.94
C ARG A 135 33.41 -18.81 -19.27
N GLU A 136 34.00 -19.92 -19.71
CA GLU A 136 33.64 -20.62 -20.96
C GLU A 136 32.17 -21.02 -21.07
N HIS A 137 31.52 -21.23 -19.94
CA HIS A 137 30.13 -21.61 -19.90
C HIS A 137 29.20 -20.41 -19.65
N ALA A 138 29.72 -19.20 -19.50
CA ALA A 138 28.91 -18.00 -19.34
C ALA A 138 28.36 -17.50 -20.68
N HIS A 139 27.09 -17.09 -20.69
CA HIS A 139 26.43 -16.49 -21.85
C HIS A 139 26.53 -14.96 -21.82
N ASP A 140 26.45 -14.35 -23.01
CA ASP A 140 26.42 -12.90 -23.21
C ASP A 140 27.60 -12.16 -22.56
N ALA A 141 28.79 -12.73 -22.66
CA ALA A 141 30.01 -12.13 -22.11
C ALA A 141 30.41 -10.90 -22.92
N THR A 142 30.40 -9.73 -22.28
CA THR A 142 30.87 -8.47 -22.84
C THR A 142 32.00 -7.88 -22.00
N TYR A 143 33.00 -7.33 -22.68
CA TYR A 143 34.12 -6.63 -22.06
C TYR A 143 34.04 -5.14 -22.38
N GLU A 144 34.05 -4.33 -21.34
CA GLU A 144 34.17 -2.88 -21.44
C GLU A 144 35.51 -2.48 -20.82
N CYS A 145 36.51 -2.30 -21.67
CA CYS A 145 37.86 -1.93 -21.27
C CYS A 145 38.09 -0.43 -21.43
N GLY A 146 38.70 0.19 -20.42
CA GLY A 146 39.05 1.60 -20.44
C GLY A 146 40.43 1.84 -19.83
N ARG A 147 41.04 2.99 -20.17
CA ARG A 147 42.26 3.44 -19.51
C ARG A 147 41.93 3.80 -18.06
N SER A 148 42.67 3.20 -17.13
CA SER A 148 42.55 3.50 -15.70
C SER A 148 43.34 4.76 -15.38
N SER A 149 42.68 5.73 -14.74
CA SER A 149 43.31 6.94 -14.20
C SER A 149 43.93 6.72 -12.82
N VAL A 150 43.76 5.54 -12.21
CA VAL A 150 44.05 5.28 -10.78
C VAL A 150 45.52 4.92 -10.51
N GLY A 151 46.39 4.89 -11.52
CA GLY A 151 47.78 4.51 -11.30
C GLY A 151 48.74 4.78 -12.43
N SER A 152 48.57 5.87 -13.19
CA SER A 152 49.56 6.24 -14.23
C SER A 152 50.89 6.62 -13.58
N VAL A 153 51.76 5.63 -13.37
CA VAL A 153 53.19 5.88 -13.11
C VAL A 153 53.78 6.44 -14.40
N VAL A 154 54.62 7.47 -14.29
CA VAL A 154 55.18 8.22 -15.42
C VAL A 154 55.59 7.29 -16.57
N GLY A 155 54.88 7.39 -17.70
CA GLY A 155 55.17 6.64 -18.93
C GLY A 155 54.40 5.33 -19.14
N GLN A 156 53.61 4.83 -18.18
CA GLN A 156 52.79 3.62 -18.35
C GLN A 156 51.29 3.88 -18.20
N VAL A 157 50.53 3.40 -19.18
CA VAL A 157 49.07 3.46 -19.21
C VAL A 157 48.54 2.11 -18.72
N PHE A 158 47.76 2.13 -17.65
CA PHE A 158 47.05 0.95 -17.18
C PHE A 158 45.65 0.90 -17.78
N TYR A 159 45.18 -0.30 -18.04
CA TYR A 159 43.83 -0.62 -18.51
C TYR A 159 43.08 -1.34 -17.40
N ARG A 160 41.76 -1.15 -17.38
CA ARG A 160 40.86 -1.88 -16.50
C ARG A 160 39.61 -2.26 -17.28
N CYS A 161 39.20 -3.52 -17.14
CA CYS A 161 38.05 -4.06 -17.86
C CYS A 161 36.92 -4.41 -16.90
N ARG A 162 35.69 -4.11 -17.34
CA ARG A 162 34.46 -4.61 -16.74
C ARG A 162 33.97 -5.79 -17.58
N LEU A 163 33.76 -6.93 -16.94
CA LEU A 163 33.15 -8.11 -17.54
C LEU A 163 31.70 -8.21 -17.08
N THR A 164 30.78 -8.25 -18.04
CA THR A 164 29.36 -8.50 -17.79
C THR A 164 28.97 -9.81 -18.48
N ALA A 165 28.46 -10.79 -17.74
CA ALA A 165 28.07 -12.09 -18.30
C ALA A 165 27.01 -12.79 -17.45
N ARG A 166 26.26 -13.74 -18.03
CA ARG A 166 25.33 -14.62 -17.30
C ARG A 166 26.04 -15.94 -16.95
N PRO A 167 26.22 -16.26 -15.65
CA PRO A 167 26.87 -17.51 -15.23
C PRO A 167 25.94 -18.69 -15.51
N CYS A 168 26.44 -19.73 -16.18
CA CYS A 168 25.66 -20.93 -16.44
C CYS A 168 26.40 -22.21 -16.06
N ARG A 169 25.65 -23.25 -15.73
CA ARG A 169 26.15 -24.57 -15.40
C ARG A 169 26.61 -25.26 -16.70
N PRO A 170 27.81 -25.89 -16.72
CA PRO A 170 28.19 -26.76 -17.83
C PRO A 170 27.22 -27.94 -17.98
N GLU A 171 27.01 -28.36 -19.23
CA GLU A 171 26.35 -29.63 -19.49
C GLU A 171 27.22 -30.78 -18.99
N ALA A 172 26.61 -31.78 -18.37
CA ALA A 172 27.36 -32.96 -17.94
C ALA A 172 27.88 -33.67 -19.21
N SER A 173 29.17 -33.55 -19.48
CA SER A 173 29.83 -34.34 -20.52
C SER A 173 29.63 -35.83 -20.16
N PRO A 174 28.98 -36.66 -20.99
CA PRO A 174 29.01 -38.10 -20.77
C PRO A 174 30.48 -38.53 -20.86
N GLY A 175 31.00 -39.10 -19.77
CA GLY A 175 32.40 -39.50 -19.66
C GLY A 175 32.82 -40.36 -20.85
N LYS A 176 33.95 -39.98 -21.46
CA LYS A 176 34.69 -40.86 -22.38
C LYS A 176 35.56 -41.81 -21.58
#